data_AF-A0A165JI84-F1
#
_entry.id   AF-A0A165JI84-F1
#
_cell.length_a   1.000
_cell.length_b   1.000
_cell.length_c   1.000
_cell.angle_alpha   90.00
_cell.angle_beta   90.00
_cell.angle_gamma   90.00
#
_symmetry.space_group_name_H-M   'P 1'
#
loop_
_entity.id
_entity.type
_entity.pdbx_description
1 polymer ?
#
loop_
_entity_poly.entity_id
_entity_poly.type
_entity_poly.pdbx_seq_one_letter_code
_entity_poly.pdbx_strand_id
1 'polypeptide(L)'
;MLGWLASKVWDVHLGLRSTATLWVMALATPACAVLAVRSSVKWVRTLPDYRPLLRQDLADALVSEERYVFTEARRFQEPEHGGLMYFLRTNEDEVFTVYDYESQTLGIDDQDPLQSAYRPQTQLVVIRAPNSGVVLSSQGSGAPLEVGAPVDLAVGPEKWPQPEKLCDIPWSQLDVRLASSTEASAKRNDG
;
A
#
# COMPACT_ATOMS: atom_id res chain seq x y z
N MET A 1 -2.01 28.16 -13.90
CA MET A 1 -2.29 29.53 -14.40
C MET A 1 -2.32 30.59 -13.28
N LEU A 2 -1.57 30.41 -12.19
CA LEU A 2 -1.45 31.39 -11.08
C LEU A 2 -0.05 32.01 -10.98
N GLY A 3 0.98 31.37 -11.55
CA GLY A 3 2.36 31.88 -11.56
C GLY A 3 2.58 33.11 -12.44
N TRP A 4 1.75 33.35 -13.45
CA TRP A 4 1.88 34.49 -14.36
C TRP A 4 1.31 35.80 -13.79
N LEU A 5 0.35 35.71 -12.87
CA LEU A 5 -0.26 36.90 -12.25
C LEU A 5 0.58 37.45 -11.09
N ALA A 6 1.35 36.60 -10.40
CA ALA A 6 2.25 37.03 -9.34
C ALA A 6 3.43 37.85 -9.86
N SER A 7 3.89 37.62 -11.10
CA SER A 7 5.08 38.30 -11.65
C SER A 7 4.82 39.71 -12.18
N LYS A 8 3.56 40.17 -12.25
CA LYS A 8 3.20 41.44 -12.90
C LYS A 8 2.82 42.56 -11.93
N VAL A 9 2.55 42.23 -10.67
CA VAL A 9 2.15 43.19 -9.62
C VAL A 9 3.27 43.47 -8.62
N TRP A 10 4.21 42.52 -8.48
CA TRP A 10 5.43 42.69 -7.68
C TRP A 10 6.61 42.54 -8.62
N ASP A 11 7.31 43.63 -8.90
CA ASP A 11 8.53 43.68 -9.70
C ASP A 11 9.70 43.02 -8.94
N VAL A 12 9.54 41.75 -8.60
CA VAL A 12 10.55 40.92 -7.96
C VAL A 12 11.14 40.05 -9.05
N HIS A 13 12.19 40.56 -9.69
CA HIS A 13 13.13 39.73 -10.41
C HIS A 13 13.75 38.73 -9.41
N LEU A 14 13.13 37.55 -9.27
CA LEU A 14 13.71 36.39 -8.60
C LEU A 14 14.81 35.79 -9.50
N GLY A 15 15.86 36.57 -9.74
CA GLY A 15 17.12 36.00 -10.18
C GLY A 15 17.67 35.09 -9.09
N LEU A 16 18.36 34.02 -9.47
CA LEU A 16 19.08 33.10 -8.55
C LEU A 16 20.09 33.80 -7.61
N ARG A 17 20.36 35.09 -7.81
CA ARG A 17 21.23 35.95 -6.99
C ARG A 17 20.49 37.06 -6.22
N SER A 18 19.16 37.09 -6.22
CA SER A 18 18.42 38.10 -5.45
C SER A 18 18.44 37.75 -3.97
N THR A 19 18.58 38.77 -3.12
CA THR A 19 18.54 38.63 -1.64
C THR A 19 17.22 38.01 -1.18
N ALA A 20 16.12 38.22 -1.89
CA ALA A 20 14.83 37.60 -1.60
C ALA A 20 14.88 36.07 -1.78
N THR A 21 15.53 35.56 -2.82
CA THR A 21 15.71 34.11 -3.03
C THR A 21 16.55 33.48 -1.91
N LEU A 22 17.61 34.18 -1.46
CA LEU A 22 18.41 33.73 -0.32
C LEU A 22 17.59 33.66 0.98
N TRP A 23 16.73 34.66 1.24
CA TRP A 23 15.85 34.65 2.40
C TRP A 23 14.78 33.56 2.33
N VAL A 24 14.19 33.33 1.15
CA VAL A 24 13.23 32.24 0.94
C VAL A 24 13.91 30.88 1.15
N MET A 25 15.10 30.64 0.60
CA MET A 25 15.84 29.39 0.84
C MET A 25 16.26 29.24 2.31
N ALA A 26 16.70 30.32 2.94
CA ALA A 26 17.13 30.32 4.34
C ALA A 26 15.99 30.08 5.33
N LEU A 27 14.75 30.40 4.98
CA LEU A 27 13.57 30.17 5.83
C LEU A 27 12.81 28.90 5.45
N ALA A 28 12.62 28.65 4.16
CA ALA A 28 11.84 27.50 3.67
C ALA A 28 12.56 26.17 3.89
N THR A 29 13.88 26.10 3.64
CA THR A 29 14.66 24.86 3.82
C THR A 29 14.62 24.35 5.27
N PRO A 30 14.92 25.16 6.31
CA PRO A 30 14.83 24.70 7.68
C PRO A 30 13.38 24.43 8.11
N ALA A 31 12.40 25.19 7.61
CA ALA A 31 10.98 24.92 7.89
C ALA A 31 10.55 23.55 7.33
N CYS A 32 10.91 23.22 6.08
CA CYS A 32 10.68 21.91 5.49
C CYS A 32 11.41 20.80 6.26
N ALA A 33 12.68 21.02 6.66
CA ALA A 33 13.43 20.04 7.43
C ALA A 33 12.78 19.77 8.80
N VAL A 34 12.32 20.80 9.51
CA VAL A 34 11.61 20.65 10.79
C VAL A 34 10.29 19.91 10.61
N LEU A 35 9.52 20.21 9.55
CA LEU A 35 8.27 19.51 9.26
C LEU A 35 8.51 18.05 8.89
N ALA A 36 9.53 17.75 8.07
CA ALA A 36 9.92 16.39 7.73
C ALA A 36 10.29 15.61 9.01
N VAL A 37 11.19 16.14 9.84
CA VAL A 37 11.58 15.51 11.12
C VAL A 37 10.37 15.31 12.05
N ARG A 38 9.51 16.33 12.19
CA ARG A 38 8.33 16.23 13.05
C ARG A 38 7.33 15.21 12.53
N SER A 39 7.16 15.12 11.20
CA SER A 39 6.30 14.12 10.57
C SER A 39 6.84 12.71 10.78
N SER A 40 8.15 12.50 10.60
CA SER A 40 8.82 11.23 10.87
C SER A 40 8.74 10.84 12.34
N VAL A 41 8.97 11.77 13.27
CA VAL A 41 8.87 11.51 14.71
C VAL A 41 7.44 11.19 15.13
N LYS A 42 6.44 11.90 14.59
CA LYS A 42 5.03 11.60 14.88
C LYS A 42 4.66 10.21 14.37
N TRP A 43 5.08 9.85 13.15
CA TRP A 43 4.87 8.53 12.56
C TRP A 43 5.55 7.42 13.38
N VAL A 44 6.82 7.59 13.76
CA VAL A 44 7.56 6.62 14.60
C VAL A 44 6.90 6.48 15.97
N ARG A 45 6.42 7.56 16.59
CA ARG A 45 5.74 7.51 17.89
C ARG A 45 4.36 6.89 17.85
N THR A 46 3.71 6.86 16.69
CA THR A 46 2.44 6.16 16.50
C THR A 46 2.60 4.68 16.18
N LEU A 47 3.82 4.20 15.91
CA LEU A 47 4.07 2.78 15.76
C LEU A 47 3.90 2.09 17.12
N PRO A 48 3.07 1.05 17.22
CA PRO A 48 2.96 0.26 18.44
C PRO A 48 4.32 -0.31 18.81
N ASP A 49 4.69 -0.26 20.10
CA ASP A 49 5.90 -0.95 20.56
C ASP A 49 5.62 -2.46 20.65
N TYR A 50 6.02 -3.20 19.62
CA TYR A 50 5.87 -4.65 19.55
C TYR A 50 6.94 -5.41 20.34
N ARG A 51 7.99 -4.74 20.85
CA ARG A 51 9.10 -5.39 21.59
C ARG A 51 8.65 -6.25 22.77
N PRO A 52 7.71 -5.84 23.64
CA PRO A 52 7.24 -6.71 24.72
C PRO A 52 6.56 -7.98 24.19
N LEU A 53 5.72 -7.87 23.16
CA LEU A 53 5.03 -9.01 22.54
C LEU A 53 6.02 -9.96 21.87
N LEU A 54 7.01 -9.43 21.15
CA LEU A 54 8.08 -10.22 20.54
C LEU A 54 8.93 -10.96 21.56
N ARG A 55 9.27 -10.31 22.69
CA ARG A 55 9.99 -10.98 23.78
C ARG A 55 9.18 -12.11 24.38
N GLN A 56 7.87 -11.92 24.50
CA GLN A 56 6.97 -12.95 24.98
C GLN A 56 6.91 -14.12 24.00
N ASP A 57 6.72 -13.87 22.70
CA ASP A 57 6.73 -14.92 21.67
C ASP A 57 8.04 -15.71 21.65
N LEU A 58 9.18 -15.03 21.83
CA LEU A 58 10.49 -15.68 21.94
C LEU A 58 10.63 -16.52 23.22
N ALA A 59 10.02 -16.09 24.32
CA ALA A 59 10.04 -16.81 25.59
C ALA A 59 9.13 -18.05 25.57
N ASP A 60 7.94 -17.91 24.97
CA ASP A 60 6.96 -18.97 24.85
C ASP A 60 7.40 -20.02 23.81
N ALA A 61 8.13 -19.58 22.76
CA ALA A 61 8.57 -20.42 21.64
C ALA A 61 7.41 -21.18 20.96
N LEU A 62 6.23 -20.56 20.94
CA LEU A 62 5.01 -21.09 20.35
C LEU A 62 4.75 -20.46 18.99
N VAL A 63 4.00 -21.18 18.16
CA VAL A 63 3.51 -20.71 16.87
C VAL A 63 2.02 -21.00 16.72
N SER A 64 1.32 -20.11 16.01
CA SER A 64 -0.04 -20.31 15.55
C SER A 64 -0.01 -20.65 14.07
N GLU A 65 -0.61 -21.77 13.69
CA GLU A 65 -0.75 -22.18 12.29
C GLU A 65 -2.17 -21.90 11.81
N GLU A 66 -2.28 -21.04 10.80
CA GLU A 66 -3.53 -20.67 10.14
C GLU A 66 -3.57 -21.32 8.76
N ARG A 67 -4.71 -21.92 8.40
CA ARG A 67 -4.91 -22.58 7.11
C ARG A 67 -6.10 -21.98 6.40
N TYR A 68 -5.87 -21.55 5.17
CA TYR A 68 -6.88 -20.91 4.34
C TYR A 68 -7.10 -21.70 3.05
N VAL A 69 -8.36 -21.73 2.62
CA VAL A 69 -8.78 -22.24 1.31
C VAL A 69 -9.50 -21.11 0.59
N PHE A 70 -9.03 -20.80 -0.60
CA PHE A 70 -9.50 -19.68 -1.40
C PHE A 70 -10.21 -20.15 -2.66
N THR A 71 -11.24 -19.40 -3.05
CA THR A 71 -12.09 -19.69 -4.20
C THR A 71 -11.90 -18.71 -5.34
N GLU A 72 -11.61 -17.44 -5.02
CA GLU A 72 -11.45 -16.35 -5.98
C GLU A 72 -10.31 -15.42 -5.56
N ALA A 73 -9.71 -14.74 -6.54
CA ALA A 73 -8.71 -13.71 -6.31
C ALA A 73 -9.02 -12.45 -7.14
N ARG A 74 -8.80 -11.28 -6.55
CA ARG A 74 -8.81 -9.98 -7.23
C ARG A 74 -7.47 -9.31 -7.06
N ARG A 75 -7.04 -8.58 -8.09
CA ARG A 75 -5.76 -7.90 -8.12
C ARG A 75 -5.98 -6.39 -8.20
N PHE A 76 -5.30 -5.67 -7.33
CA PHE A 76 -5.27 -4.22 -7.29
C PHE A 76 -3.84 -3.74 -7.47
N GLN A 77 -3.66 -2.52 -7.99
CA GLN A 77 -2.37 -1.92 -8.27
C GLN A 77 -2.22 -0.58 -7.53
N GLU A 78 -1.11 -0.45 -6.80
CA GLU A 78 -0.67 0.80 -6.18
C GLU A 78 -0.33 1.84 -7.27
N PRO A 79 -0.81 3.10 -7.16
CA PRO A 79 -0.61 4.09 -8.22
C PRO A 79 0.81 4.67 -8.31
N GLU A 80 1.60 4.65 -7.23
CA GLU A 80 2.91 5.33 -7.18
C GLU A 80 4.01 4.47 -7.80
N HIS A 81 4.14 3.23 -7.33
CA HIS A 81 5.15 2.30 -7.79
C HIS A 81 4.56 1.10 -8.54
N GLY A 82 3.25 1.02 -8.74
CA GLY A 82 2.65 -0.08 -9.48
C GLY A 82 2.67 -1.43 -8.74
N GLY A 83 3.00 -1.47 -7.44
CA GLY A 83 2.98 -2.67 -6.62
C GLY A 83 1.61 -3.34 -6.60
N LEU A 84 1.59 -4.67 -6.63
CA LEU A 84 0.38 -5.46 -6.74
C LEU A 84 -0.10 -5.94 -5.37
N MET A 85 -1.42 -5.86 -5.16
CA MET A 85 -2.11 -6.38 -3.99
C MET A 85 -3.17 -7.38 -4.43
N TYR A 86 -3.20 -8.53 -3.77
CA TYR A 86 -4.15 -9.59 -4.03
C TYR A 86 -5.14 -9.71 -2.88
N PHE A 87 -6.42 -9.72 -3.22
CA PHE A 87 -7.51 -10.00 -2.29
C PHE A 87 -8.05 -11.39 -2.61
N LEU A 88 -7.97 -12.30 -1.64
CA LEU A 88 -8.30 -13.71 -1.79
C LEU A 88 -9.56 -14.03 -0.99
N ARG A 89 -10.58 -14.58 -1.64
CA ARG A 89 -11.87 -14.88 -1.03
C ARG A 89 -11.90 -16.29 -0.45
N THR A 90 -12.22 -16.44 0.83
CA THR A 90 -12.45 -17.75 1.44
C THR A 90 -13.81 -18.33 1.04
N ASN A 91 -14.07 -19.59 1.38
CA ASN A 91 -15.39 -20.21 1.26
C ASN A 91 -16.44 -19.58 2.20
N GLU A 92 -16.00 -18.88 3.24
CA GLU A 92 -16.85 -18.20 4.23
C GLU A 92 -17.10 -16.72 3.88
N ASP A 93 -16.77 -16.31 2.66
CA ASP A 93 -16.89 -14.93 2.15
C ASP A 93 -15.98 -13.90 2.84
N GLU A 94 -14.97 -14.36 3.58
CA GLU A 94 -13.94 -13.51 4.15
C GLU A 94 -12.87 -13.18 3.11
N VAL A 95 -12.19 -12.04 3.29
CA VAL A 95 -11.21 -11.54 2.33
C VAL A 95 -9.84 -11.46 2.97
N PHE A 96 -8.89 -12.25 2.49
CA PHE A 96 -7.50 -12.23 2.91
C PHE A 96 -6.66 -11.36 1.97
N THR A 97 -5.81 -10.50 2.52
CA THR A 97 -4.97 -9.58 1.74
C THR A 97 -3.55 -10.12 1.62
N VAL A 98 -2.96 -10.09 0.44
CA VAL A 98 -1.55 -10.42 0.19
C VAL A 98 -0.89 -9.31 -0.62
N TYR A 99 0.30 -8.88 -0.20
CA TYR A 99 1.11 -7.95 -0.97
C TYR A 99 2.19 -8.71 -1.73
N ASP A 100 2.36 -8.35 -2.99
CA ASP A 100 3.43 -8.87 -3.83
C ASP A 100 4.63 -7.93 -3.77
N TYR A 101 5.50 -8.19 -2.82
CA TYR A 101 6.71 -7.39 -2.60
C TYR A 101 7.70 -7.44 -3.78
N GLU A 102 7.66 -8.50 -4.60
CA GLU A 102 8.46 -8.59 -5.83
C GLU A 102 7.96 -7.53 -6.83
N SER A 103 6.65 -7.46 -7.07
CA SER A 103 6.07 -6.46 -7.97
C SER A 103 6.37 -5.01 -7.53
N GLN A 104 6.40 -4.76 -6.22
CA GLN A 104 6.76 -3.43 -5.69
C GLN A 104 8.23 -3.11 -5.93
N THR A 105 9.12 -4.11 -5.79
CA THR A 105 10.55 -3.94 -6.07
C THR A 105 10.78 -3.65 -7.56
N LEU A 106 10.11 -4.40 -8.45
CA LEU A 106 10.15 -4.15 -9.90
C LEU A 106 9.73 -2.71 -10.23
N GLY A 107 8.64 -2.24 -9.64
CA GLY A 107 8.14 -0.90 -9.86
C GLY A 107 9.06 0.22 -9.34
N ILE A 108 9.76 -0.01 -8.22
CA ILE A 108 10.80 0.90 -7.73
C ILE A 108 11.99 0.97 -8.70
N ASP A 109 12.30 -0.14 -9.37
CA ASP A 109 13.40 -0.25 -10.34
C ASP A 109 13.00 0.15 -11.77
N ASP A 110 11.88 0.86 -11.96
CA ASP A 110 11.32 1.27 -13.26
C ASP A 110 11.04 0.08 -14.22
N GLN A 111 10.80 -1.11 -13.68
CA GLN A 111 10.38 -2.31 -14.42
C GLN A 111 8.86 -2.49 -14.33
N ASP A 112 8.31 -3.34 -15.21
CA ASP A 112 6.88 -3.64 -15.22
C ASP A 112 6.51 -4.56 -14.02
N PRO A 113 5.71 -4.09 -13.03
CA PRO A 113 5.32 -4.88 -11.87
C PRO A 113 4.53 -6.14 -12.22
N LEU A 114 3.87 -6.16 -13.39
CA LEU A 114 3.10 -7.31 -13.87
C LEU A 114 4.00 -8.51 -14.26
N GLN A 115 5.31 -8.29 -14.37
CA GLN A 115 6.30 -9.34 -14.62
C GLN A 115 6.64 -10.16 -13.37
N SER A 116 6.18 -9.76 -12.19
CA SER A 116 6.32 -10.54 -10.95
C SER A 116 5.96 -12.01 -11.18
N ALA A 117 6.77 -12.91 -10.62
CA ALA A 117 6.52 -14.35 -10.71
C ALA A 117 5.43 -14.83 -9.74
N TYR A 118 5.06 -14.00 -8.76
CA TYR A 118 4.10 -14.37 -7.73
C TYR A 118 2.72 -14.68 -8.32
N ARG A 119 2.15 -15.83 -7.96
CA ARG A 119 0.81 -16.25 -8.33
C ARG A 119 0.08 -16.72 -7.07
N PRO A 120 -1.08 -16.12 -6.71
CA PRO A 120 -1.84 -16.60 -5.57
C PRO A 120 -2.36 -18.01 -5.85
N GLN A 121 -2.37 -18.87 -4.83
CA GLN A 121 -2.78 -20.27 -4.94
C GLN A 121 -4.03 -20.55 -4.10
N THR A 122 -4.74 -21.63 -4.42
CA THR A 122 -6.00 -22.02 -3.77
C THR A 122 -5.88 -22.34 -2.28
N GLN A 123 -4.68 -22.63 -1.78
CA GLN A 123 -4.43 -22.95 -0.38
C GLN A 123 -3.25 -22.14 0.14
N LEU A 124 -3.34 -21.70 1.38
CA LEU A 124 -2.28 -20.95 2.05
C LEU A 124 -2.18 -21.41 3.50
N VAL A 125 -0.95 -21.72 3.93
CA VAL A 125 -0.61 -21.94 5.33
C VAL A 125 0.23 -20.76 5.80
N VAL A 126 -0.23 -20.08 6.86
CA VAL A 126 0.51 -18.99 7.50
C VAL A 126 0.86 -19.40 8.91
N ILE A 127 2.14 -19.28 9.25
CA ILE A 127 2.66 -19.55 10.59
C ILE A 127 3.00 -18.21 11.22
N ARG A 128 2.41 -17.93 12.39
CA ARG A 128 2.60 -16.67 13.12
C ARG A 128 3.10 -16.87 14.53
N ALA A 129 3.77 -15.84 15.02
CA ALA A 129 3.99 -15.65 16.43
C ALA A 129 2.64 -15.24 17.10
N PRO A 130 2.18 -15.95 18.14
CA PRO A 130 0.79 -15.83 18.63
C PRO A 130 0.47 -14.48 19.29
N ASN A 131 1.43 -13.85 19.98
CA ASN A 131 1.18 -12.61 20.70
C ASN A 131 1.42 -11.36 19.82
N SER A 132 2.52 -11.34 19.05
CA SER A 132 2.85 -10.21 18.17
C SER A 132 2.14 -10.26 16.82
N GLY A 133 1.67 -11.44 16.38
CA GLY A 133 1.04 -11.65 15.08
C GLY A 133 2.02 -11.60 13.90
N VAL A 134 3.34 -11.58 14.16
CA VAL A 134 4.36 -11.57 13.11
C VAL A 134 4.31 -12.86 12.32
N VAL A 135 4.29 -12.75 10.98
CA VAL A 135 4.39 -13.90 10.08
C VAL A 135 5.82 -14.40 10.05
N LEU A 136 5.98 -15.67 10.40
CA LEU A 136 7.26 -16.38 10.41
C LEU A 136 7.46 -17.19 9.13
N SER A 137 6.36 -17.71 8.57
CA SER A 137 6.35 -18.43 7.30
C SER A 137 4.97 -18.31 6.64
N SER A 138 4.97 -18.26 5.31
CA SER A 138 3.78 -18.20 4.48
C SER A 138 4.02 -19.10 3.27
N GLN A 139 3.21 -20.15 3.10
CA GLN A 139 3.40 -21.15 2.06
C GLN A 139 2.09 -21.43 1.33
N GLY A 140 2.07 -21.06 0.04
CA GLY A 140 0.97 -21.39 -0.85
C GLY A 140 1.08 -22.82 -1.38
N SER A 141 -0.06 -23.43 -1.69
CA SER A 141 -0.11 -24.69 -2.43
C SER A 141 -1.43 -24.86 -3.21
N GLY A 142 -1.48 -25.90 -4.04
CA GLY A 142 -2.61 -26.16 -4.92
C GLY A 142 -2.55 -25.40 -6.24
N ALA A 143 -3.70 -25.26 -6.90
CA ALA A 143 -3.79 -24.62 -8.20
C ALA A 143 -3.60 -23.10 -8.07
N PRO A 144 -3.01 -22.42 -9.08
CA PRO A 144 -3.07 -20.96 -9.16
C PRO A 144 -4.52 -20.48 -9.26
N LEU A 145 -4.82 -19.39 -8.58
CA LEU A 145 -6.10 -18.69 -8.73
C LEU A 145 -6.04 -17.81 -9.98
N GLU A 146 -7.13 -17.82 -10.75
CA GLU A 146 -7.30 -16.88 -11.85
C GLU A 146 -7.43 -15.46 -11.30
N VAL A 147 -6.60 -14.56 -11.84
CA VAL A 147 -6.57 -13.14 -11.47
C VAL A 147 -6.84 -12.30 -12.70
N GLY A 148 -7.85 -11.43 -12.61
CA GLY A 148 -8.18 -10.50 -13.68
C GLY A 148 -7.13 -9.41 -13.92
N ALA A 149 -7.47 -8.44 -14.77
CA ALA A 149 -6.70 -7.22 -14.91
C ALA A 149 -6.57 -6.50 -13.55
N PRO A 150 -5.43 -5.84 -13.27
CA PRO A 150 -5.29 -5.04 -12.07
C PRO A 150 -6.29 -3.89 -12.06
N VAL A 151 -6.84 -3.59 -10.88
CA VAL A 151 -7.67 -2.41 -10.63
C VAL A 151 -6.85 -1.38 -9.87
N ASP A 152 -6.80 -0.15 -10.36
CA ASP A 152 -6.03 0.92 -9.70
C ASP A 152 -6.61 1.28 -8.33
N LEU A 153 -5.75 1.27 -7.30
CA LEU A 153 -6.09 1.75 -5.97
C LEU A 153 -6.23 3.28 -5.99
N ALA A 154 -7.36 3.76 -5.49
CA ALA A 154 -7.65 5.19 -5.35
C ALA A 154 -7.51 5.72 -3.93
N VAL A 155 -7.39 4.83 -2.95
CA VAL A 155 -7.24 5.20 -1.55
C VAL A 155 -5.76 5.33 -1.18
N GLY A 156 -5.45 6.22 -0.24
CA GLY A 156 -4.07 6.39 0.26
C GLY A 156 -3.61 5.19 1.11
N PRO A 157 -2.28 5.00 1.28
CA PRO A 157 -1.69 3.89 2.03
C PRO A 157 -2.23 3.72 3.46
N GLU A 158 -2.68 4.81 4.09
CA GLU A 158 -3.26 4.79 5.43
C GLU A 158 -4.60 4.05 5.53
N LYS A 159 -5.26 3.79 4.39
CA LYS A 159 -6.52 3.04 4.29
C LYS A 159 -6.34 1.66 3.69
N TRP A 160 -5.12 1.28 3.30
CA TRP A 160 -4.88 -0.03 2.75
C TRP A 160 -5.04 -1.10 3.82
N PRO A 161 -5.72 -2.21 3.50
CA PRO A 161 -5.76 -3.37 4.38
C PRO A 161 -4.37 -3.89 4.72
N GLN A 162 -4.21 -4.46 5.91
CA GLN A 162 -2.90 -4.98 6.30
C GLN A 162 -2.55 -6.23 5.48
N PRO A 163 -1.28 -6.37 5.06
CA PRO A 163 -0.84 -7.57 4.35
C PRO A 163 -0.95 -8.80 5.26
N GLU A 164 -1.18 -9.93 4.63
CA GLU A 164 -1.29 -11.24 5.27
C GLU A 164 -2.31 -11.24 6.41
N LYS A 165 -3.48 -10.61 6.21
CA LYS A 165 -4.58 -10.62 7.19
C LYS A 165 -5.93 -10.67 6.49
N LEU A 166 -6.92 -11.16 7.23
CA LEU A 166 -8.32 -10.93 6.88
C LEU A 166 -8.62 -9.43 7.00
N CYS A 167 -9.24 -8.86 5.98
CA CYS A 167 -9.64 -7.46 5.95
C CYS A 167 -11.13 -7.31 6.24
N ASP A 168 -11.50 -6.19 6.84
CA ASP A 168 -12.89 -5.88 7.21
C ASP A 168 -13.75 -5.42 6.01
N ILE A 169 -13.20 -5.43 4.79
CA ILE A 169 -13.92 -5.05 3.58
C ILE A 169 -14.56 -6.31 2.98
N PRO A 170 -15.91 -6.38 2.90
CA PRO A 170 -16.57 -7.52 2.25
C PRO A 170 -16.18 -7.63 0.77
N TRP A 171 -16.10 -8.85 0.25
CA TRP A 171 -15.72 -9.13 -1.14
C TRP A 171 -16.47 -8.26 -2.16
N SER A 172 -17.79 -8.14 -1.98
CA SER A 172 -18.68 -7.36 -2.85
C SER A 172 -18.43 -5.84 -2.84
N GLN A 173 -17.67 -5.34 -1.86
CA GLN A 173 -17.41 -3.91 -1.68
C GLN A 173 -15.97 -3.50 -1.99
N LEU A 174 -15.10 -4.44 -2.39
CA LEU A 174 -13.68 -4.14 -2.65
C LEU A 174 -13.53 -3.02 -3.67
N ASP A 175 -14.15 -3.14 -4.84
CA ASP A 175 -14.02 -2.13 -5.90
C ASP A 175 -14.61 -0.78 -5.47
N VAL A 176 -15.75 -0.79 -4.77
CA VAL A 176 -16.42 0.44 -4.31
C VAL A 176 -15.57 1.18 -3.27
N ARG A 177 -14.87 0.45 -2.39
CA ARG A 177 -14.09 1.06 -1.30
C ARG A 177 -12.65 1.39 -1.68
N LEU A 178 -12.08 0.66 -2.65
CA LEU A 178 -10.65 0.74 -2.95
C LEU A 178 -10.35 1.25 -4.35
N ALA A 179 -11.22 1.00 -5.34
CA ALA A 179 -10.95 1.38 -6.73
C ALA A 179 -11.26 2.85 -7.01
N SER A 180 -10.58 3.41 -8.02
CA SER A 180 -11.01 4.66 -8.62
C SER A 180 -12.30 4.42 -9.40
N SER A 181 -13.31 5.30 -9.23
CA SER A 181 -14.58 5.22 -9.96
C SER A 181 -14.39 5.57 -11.44
N THR A 182 -13.66 4.77 -12.21
CA THR A 182 -13.41 5.03 -13.64
C THR A 182 -14.04 3.96 -14.56
N GLU A 183 -14.64 2.90 -14.02
CA GLU A 183 -15.37 1.90 -14.83
C GLU A 183 -16.89 2.13 -14.95
N ALA A 184 -17.38 3.34 -14.71
CA ALA A 184 -18.80 3.69 -14.98
C ALA A 184 -19.05 4.34 -16.35
N SER A 185 -18.00 4.77 -17.08
CA SER A 185 -18.15 5.49 -18.36
C SER A 185 -17.97 4.64 -19.63
N ALA A 186 -17.49 3.40 -19.54
CA ALA A 186 -17.26 2.58 -20.73
C ALA A 186 -18.48 1.76 -21.20
N LYS A 187 -19.62 1.82 -20.49
CA LYS A 187 -20.84 1.05 -20.82
C LYS A 187 -22.08 1.90 -21.17
N ARG A 188 -21.93 3.19 -21.43
CA ARG A 188 -23.08 4.09 -21.65
C ARG A 188 -23.11 4.81 -23.01
N ASN A 189 -22.41 4.28 -24.02
CA ASN A 189 -22.38 4.83 -25.38
C ASN A 189 -22.59 3.79 -26.49
N ASP A 190 -23.32 2.69 -26.21
CA ASP A 190 -23.90 1.83 -27.26
C ASP A 190 -25.39 1.65 -26.96
N GLY A 191 -26.19 2.54 -27.57
CA GLY A 191 -27.65 2.56 -27.51
C GLY A 191 -28.20 3.66 -28.39
#